data_AF-A0A0N0MMJ0-F1
#
_entry.id   AF-A0A0N0MMJ0-F1
#
_cell.length_a   1.000
_cell.length_b   1.000
_cell.length_c   1.000
_cell.angle_alpha   90.00
_cell.angle_beta   90.00
_cell.angle_gamma   90.00
#
_symmetry.space_group_name_H-M   'P 1'
#
loop_
_entity.id
_entity.type
_entity.pdbx_description
1 polymer ?
#
loop_
_entity_poly.entity_id
_entity_poly.type
_entity_poly.pdbx_seq_one_letter_code
_entity_poly.pdbx_strand_id
1 'polypeptide(L)'
;MADELDILRRANPVPATDPRFHDRPLDQHAQRRLNRLLHGERHRTGPRPLRRWVWSVGTAAAVGAVVLTLTLSGSTTTPAVAAPRPLIVEAGSTPVPLDRLADRVTASAGSQRLVQGTHVQTWSMSLTSGPGARPPITLPAERVVRWKADGSHTELVVATDPRHPGRPVVTDADPVPRTVEDGHVLSRRTYPPSWSDAPPVARPPHDAERLRAYLDEIDRIEAMGTSELLDAVAELLNNWTLGAREDAALVRVLADAKGLRPAGAVTDRLGRQGQAYVYEDTAHSARRMLVLDPRSGAVLGIEDTVTKDDPEYGVKAGDVMSYSAWMR
;
A
#
# COMPACT_ATOMS: atom_id res chain seq x y z
N MET A 1 31.98 24.23 14.07
CA MET A 1 31.03 23.20 13.61
C MET A 1 31.46 22.80 12.22
N ALA A 2 31.86 21.55 12.02
CA ALA A 2 32.19 21.09 10.67
C ALA A 2 30.88 20.93 9.87
N ASP A 3 30.86 21.47 8.65
CA ASP A 3 29.75 21.40 7.70
C ASP A 3 29.45 19.92 7.36
N GLU A 4 28.20 19.47 7.52
CA GLU A 4 27.78 18.09 7.24
C GLU A 4 28.07 17.68 5.79
N LEU A 5 28.11 18.64 4.86
CA LEU A 5 28.55 18.43 3.49
C LEU A 5 30.02 18.02 3.39
N ASP A 6 30.88 18.49 4.28
CA ASP A 6 32.30 18.09 4.31
C ASP A 6 32.51 16.68 4.88
N ILE A 7 31.55 16.14 5.63
CA ILE A 7 31.58 14.76 6.10
C ILE A 7 31.18 13.83 4.94
N LEU A 8 30.16 14.19 4.17
CA LEU A 8 29.73 13.42 3.00
C LEU A 8 30.75 13.48 1.83
N ARG A 9 31.39 14.62 1.59
CA ARG A 9 32.48 14.73 0.61
C ARG A 9 33.71 13.90 1.01
N ARG A 10 33.99 13.77 2.31
CA ARG A 10 35.08 12.93 2.83
C ARG A 10 34.75 11.44 2.84
N ALA A 11 33.47 11.08 2.84
CA ALA A 11 33.02 9.69 2.78
C ALA A 11 33.19 9.04 1.39
N ASN A 12 33.83 9.74 0.44
CA ASN A 12 34.07 9.34 -0.96
C ASN A 12 34.20 7.81 -1.11
N PRO A 13 33.13 7.10 -1.55
CA PRO A 13 33.07 5.64 -1.53
C PRO A 13 33.98 5.00 -2.59
N VAL A 14 34.68 5.82 -3.37
CA VAL A 14 35.59 5.41 -4.42
C VAL A 14 36.98 6.00 -4.13
N PRO A 15 38.02 5.19 -3.94
CA PRO A 15 39.37 5.70 -3.71
C PRO A 15 39.81 6.58 -4.88
N ALA A 16 40.26 7.81 -4.62
CA ALA A 16 40.73 8.75 -5.64
C ALA A 16 41.94 8.22 -6.46
N THR A 17 42.56 7.13 -5.99
CA THR A 17 43.70 6.44 -6.60
C THR A 17 43.30 5.18 -7.37
N ASP A 18 42.02 4.81 -7.44
CA ASP A 18 41.57 3.67 -8.24
C ASP A 18 41.55 4.04 -9.73
N PRO A 19 42.42 3.42 -10.58
CA PRO A 19 42.59 3.78 -11.97
C PRO A 19 41.32 3.69 -12.83
N ARG A 20 40.30 2.97 -12.34
CA ARG A 20 39.02 2.74 -13.04
C ARG A 20 38.07 3.95 -12.99
N PHE A 21 38.29 4.88 -12.07
CA PHE A 21 37.35 5.98 -11.78
C PHE A 21 37.96 7.37 -11.95
N HIS A 22 39.12 7.49 -12.59
CA HIS A 22 39.64 8.80 -12.99
C HIS A 22 38.77 9.44 -14.06
N ASP A 23 38.72 10.77 -14.07
CA ASP A 23 38.14 11.55 -15.17
C ASP A 23 38.89 11.24 -16.46
N ARG A 24 38.30 10.38 -17.29
CA ARG A 24 38.78 10.06 -18.63
C ARG A 24 37.79 10.62 -19.64
N PRO A 25 38.25 11.05 -20.82
CA PRO A 25 37.35 11.36 -21.92
C PRO A 25 36.40 10.19 -22.15
N LEU A 26 35.10 10.48 -22.34
CA LEU A 26 34.12 9.46 -22.68
C LEU A 26 34.62 8.69 -23.90
N ASP A 27 34.66 7.36 -23.80
CA ASP A 27 35.06 6.55 -24.93
C ASP A 27 34.04 6.68 -26.08
N GLN A 28 34.44 6.31 -27.29
CA GLN A 28 33.59 6.46 -28.48
C GLN A 28 32.26 5.68 -28.38
N HIS A 29 32.19 4.66 -27.52
CA HIS A 29 30.96 3.90 -27.32
C HIS A 29 30.01 4.66 -26.38
N ALA A 30 30.53 5.19 -25.28
CA ALA A 30 29.83 6.04 -24.33
C ALA A 30 29.35 7.34 -24.98
N GLN A 31 30.19 7.99 -25.80
CA GLN A 31 29.83 9.20 -26.54
C GLN A 31 28.67 8.95 -27.51
N ARG A 32 28.69 7.81 -28.22
CA ARG A 32 27.59 7.41 -29.13
C ARG A 32 26.31 7.09 -28.38
N ARG A 33 26.40 6.49 -27.20
CA ARG A 33 25.24 6.18 -26.34
C ARG A 33 24.64 7.46 -25.74
N LEU A 34 25.47 8.40 -25.29
CA LEU A 34 25.05 9.70 -24.79
C LEU A 34 24.36 10.52 -25.88
N ASN A 35 24.94 10.60 -27.08
CA ASN A 35 24.31 11.30 -28.20
C ASN A 35 22.96 10.67 -28.60
N ARG A 36 22.82 9.35 -28.48
CA ARG A 36 21.56 8.63 -28.73
C ARG A 36 20.50 8.91 -27.66
N LEU A 37 20.90 9.16 -26.42
CA LEU A 37 20.00 9.54 -25.33
C LEU A 37 19.56 11.00 -25.42
N LEU A 38 20.46 11.88 -25.84
CA LEU A 38 20.20 13.32 -25.92
C LEU A 38 19.44 13.71 -27.20
N HIS A 39 19.64 12.98 -28.31
CA HIS A 39 19.13 13.37 -29.63
C HIS A 39 18.34 12.27 -30.35
N GLY A 40 18.14 11.10 -29.73
CA GLY A 40 17.37 10.02 -30.34
C GLY A 40 15.87 10.23 -30.14
N GLU A 41 15.12 10.35 -31.23
CA GLU A 41 13.68 10.15 -31.21
C GLU A 41 13.38 8.73 -30.69
N ARG A 42 12.48 8.64 -29.70
CA ARG A 42 12.10 7.38 -29.07
C ARG A 42 11.43 6.45 -30.08
N HIS A 43 12.22 5.60 -30.76
CA HIS A 43 11.68 4.47 -31.50
C HIS A 43 11.02 3.50 -30.51
N ARG A 44 9.69 3.47 -30.57
CA ARG A 44 8.81 2.52 -29.89
C ARG A 44 9.20 1.09 -30.28
N THR A 45 10.06 0.49 -29.48
CA THR A 45 10.20 -0.97 -29.40
C THR A 45 9.36 -1.41 -28.21
N GLY A 46 8.28 -2.15 -28.49
CA GLY A 46 7.29 -2.55 -27.50
C GLY A 46 7.93 -3.35 -26.35
N PRO A 47 7.68 -3.01 -25.08
CA PRO A 47 8.19 -3.80 -23.97
C PRO A 47 7.33 -5.05 -23.78
N ARG A 48 8.00 -6.21 -23.67
CA ARG A 48 7.46 -7.39 -22.98
C ARG A 48 7.26 -7.00 -21.50
N PRO A 49 6.09 -7.22 -20.88
CA PRO A 49 5.85 -6.73 -19.53
C PRO A 49 6.62 -7.59 -18.52
N LEU A 50 7.70 -7.02 -17.97
CA LEU A 50 8.29 -7.51 -16.74
C LEU A 50 7.36 -7.11 -15.59
N ARG A 51 6.70 -8.13 -15.04
CA ARG A 51 5.76 -8.12 -13.91
C ARG A 51 6.44 -7.54 -12.65
N ARG A 52 6.51 -6.21 -12.54
CA ARG A 52 6.90 -5.50 -11.32
C ARG A 52 5.65 -5.25 -10.48
N TRP A 53 5.42 -6.14 -9.53
CA TRP A 53 4.53 -5.87 -8.40
C TRP A 53 5.21 -4.82 -7.52
N VAL A 54 4.91 -3.55 -7.77
CA VAL A 54 5.26 -2.49 -6.83
C VAL A 54 4.14 -2.46 -5.81
N TRP A 55 4.41 -3.02 -4.64
CA TRP A 55 3.58 -2.79 -3.47
C TRP A 55 3.71 -1.32 -3.09
N SER A 56 2.60 -0.68 -2.75
CA SER A 56 2.57 0.50 -1.87
C SER A 56 3.09 0.06 -0.51
N VAL A 57 4.42 -0.08 -0.42
CA VAL A 57 5.13 -0.17 0.85
C VAL A 57 5.01 1.21 1.47
N GLY A 58 4.07 1.38 2.40
CA GLY A 58 4.21 2.43 3.40
C GLY A 58 5.54 2.21 4.10
N THR A 59 6.53 3.03 3.73
CA THR A 59 7.94 3.06 4.14
C THR A 59 8.34 2.15 5.32
N ALA A 60 8.39 0.84 5.08
CA ALA A 60 9.18 -0.09 5.87
C ALA A 60 10.64 0.13 5.47
N ALA A 61 11.45 0.61 6.42
CA ALA A 61 12.85 0.90 6.18
C ALA A 61 13.61 -0.32 5.66
N ALA A 62 14.34 -0.13 4.56
CA ALA A 62 15.30 -1.09 4.05
C ALA A 62 16.37 -1.37 5.10
N VAL A 63 16.51 -2.64 5.51
CA VAL A 63 17.71 -3.15 6.18
C VAL A 63 18.37 -4.13 5.22
N GLY A 64 19.62 -3.84 4.88
CA GLY A 64 20.39 -4.53 3.85
C GLY A 64 20.65 -6.01 4.16
N ALA A 65 20.68 -6.81 3.10
CA ALA A 65 21.08 -8.21 3.15
C ALA A 65 22.58 -8.32 3.43
N VAL A 66 22.94 -8.87 4.60
CA VAL A 66 24.23 -9.52 4.80
C VAL A 66 23.97 -11.01 4.88
N VAL A 67 24.53 -11.75 3.91
CA VAL A 67 24.57 -13.21 3.93
C VAL A 67 25.56 -13.63 5.01
N LEU A 68 25.07 -14.29 6.06
CA LEU A 68 25.92 -15.05 6.97
C LEU A 68 25.32 -16.45 7.16
N THR A 69 25.96 -17.42 6.53
CA THR A 69 25.72 -18.84 6.71
C THR A 69 26.26 -19.29 8.06
N LEU A 70 25.38 -19.60 9.02
CA LEU A 70 25.71 -20.43 10.18
C LEU A 70 24.55 -21.38 10.48
N THR A 71 24.85 -22.66 10.31
CA THR A 71 24.07 -23.82 10.75
C THR A 71 24.10 -23.93 12.27
N LEU A 72 22.93 -24.11 12.92
CA LEU A 72 22.62 -25.22 13.84
C LEU A 72 21.31 -24.97 14.61
N SER A 73 20.39 -25.93 14.40
CA SER A 73 19.44 -26.49 15.37
C SER A 73 18.57 -25.54 16.22
N GLY A 74 17.34 -25.36 15.75
CA GLY A 74 16.20 -24.91 16.54
C GLY A 74 14.92 -25.15 15.77
N SER A 75 14.37 -26.37 15.85
CA SER A 75 13.12 -26.76 15.20
C SER A 75 11.91 -26.14 15.91
N THR A 76 11.81 -24.82 15.94
CA THR A 76 10.51 -24.16 16.12
C THR A 76 9.92 -24.00 14.74
N THR A 77 9.19 -25.02 14.28
CA THR A 77 8.32 -24.85 13.11
C THR A 77 7.31 -23.77 13.45
N THR A 78 7.59 -22.54 13.05
CA THR A 78 6.64 -21.43 13.08
C THR A 78 5.39 -21.94 12.35
N PRO A 79 4.22 -22.01 13.00
CA PRO A 79 3.03 -22.49 12.32
C PRO A 79 2.80 -21.61 11.11
N ALA A 80 2.72 -22.23 9.93
CA ALA A 80 2.30 -21.55 8.72
C ALA A 80 0.88 -21.05 8.96
N VAL A 81 0.74 -19.76 9.25
CA VAL A 81 -0.57 -19.12 9.35
C VAL A 81 -1.04 -18.96 7.91
N ALA A 82 -1.96 -19.84 7.50
CA ALA A 82 -2.55 -19.82 6.17
C ALA A 82 -3.05 -18.41 5.84
N ALA A 83 -2.85 -18.00 4.58
CA ALA A 83 -3.42 -16.77 4.05
C ALA A 83 -4.90 -16.67 4.48
N PRO A 84 -5.34 -15.53 5.02
CA PRO A 84 -6.71 -15.37 5.44
C PRO A 84 -7.65 -15.70 4.28
N ARG A 85 -8.76 -16.35 4.60
CA ARG A 85 -9.82 -16.57 3.62
C ARG A 85 -10.33 -15.22 3.12
N PRO A 86 -10.70 -15.10 1.83
CA PRO A 86 -11.26 -13.89 1.27
C PRO A 86 -12.60 -13.58 1.92
N LEU A 87 -12.97 -12.29 1.93
CA LEU A 87 -14.26 -11.85 2.42
C LEU A 87 -15.38 -12.48 1.59
N ILE A 88 -16.45 -12.87 2.29
CA ILE A 88 -17.60 -13.55 1.71
C ILE A 88 -18.76 -12.57 1.69
N VAL A 89 -19.29 -12.32 0.50
CA VAL A 89 -20.52 -11.55 0.31
C VAL A 89 -21.70 -12.34 0.86
N GLU A 90 -22.55 -11.69 1.64
CA GLU A 90 -23.70 -12.30 2.29
C GLU A 90 -24.71 -12.80 1.24
N ALA A 91 -25.06 -14.08 1.34
CA ALA A 91 -26.00 -14.71 0.41
C ALA A 91 -27.39 -14.06 0.50
N GLY A 92 -27.98 -13.73 -0.65
CA GLY A 92 -29.29 -13.09 -0.73
C GLY A 92 -29.30 -11.59 -0.41
N SER A 93 -28.15 -11.00 -0.10
CA SER A 93 -28.04 -9.54 0.05
C SER A 93 -28.28 -8.83 -1.29
N THR A 94 -28.94 -7.67 -1.25
CA THR A 94 -29.21 -6.88 -2.46
C THR A 94 -28.02 -5.97 -2.76
N PRO A 95 -27.36 -6.11 -3.93
CA PRO A 95 -26.28 -5.21 -4.31
C PRO A 95 -26.80 -3.77 -4.48
N VAL A 96 -26.06 -2.80 -3.95
CA VAL A 96 -26.39 -1.37 -4.06
C VAL A 96 -25.46 -0.71 -5.09
N PRO A 97 -25.99 -0.21 -6.22
CA PRO A 97 -25.19 0.57 -7.18
C PRO A 97 -24.53 1.82 -6.56
N LEU A 98 -23.34 2.18 -7.03
CA LEU A 98 -22.55 3.29 -6.47
C LEU A 98 -23.22 4.66 -6.68
N ASP A 99 -23.90 4.88 -7.81
CA ASP A 99 -24.72 6.07 -8.07
C ASP A 99 -25.80 6.23 -7.00
N ARG A 100 -26.51 5.15 -6.66
CA ARG A 100 -27.53 5.18 -5.60
C ARG A 100 -26.94 5.36 -4.20
N LEU A 101 -25.71 4.93 -3.97
CA LEU A 101 -25.02 5.21 -2.71
C LEU A 101 -24.58 6.68 -2.67
N ALA A 102 -24.04 7.21 -3.77
CA ALA A 102 -23.62 8.61 -3.90
C ALA A 102 -24.78 9.57 -3.61
N ASP A 103 -25.96 9.29 -4.17
CA ASP A 103 -27.18 10.08 -3.92
C ASP A 103 -27.57 10.08 -2.44
N ARG A 104 -27.55 8.90 -1.80
CA ARG A 104 -27.87 8.75 -0.37
C ARG A 104 -26.90 9.49 0.53
N VAL A 105 -25.60 9.34 0.26
CA VAL A 105 -24.54 9.95 1.06
C VAL A 105 -24.57 11.47 0.91
N THR A 106 -24.82 11.98 -0.30
CA THR A 106 -25.00 13.42 -0.55
C THR A 106 -26.19 13.99 0.22
N ALA A 107 -27.31 13.26 0.25
CA ALA A 107 -28.51 13.68 0.96
C ALA A 107 -28.35 13.61 2.49
N SER A 108 -27.36 12.89 2.99
CA SER A 108 -27.07 12.75 4.42
C SER A 108 -26.16 13.87 4.90
N ALA A 109 -26.58 14.57 5.96
CA ALA A 109 -25.75 15.56 6.63
C ALA A 109 -24.78 14.85 7.61
N GLY A 110 -23.65 14.35 7.09
CA GLY A 110 -22.58 13.84 7.95
C GLY A 110 -21.81 14.98 8.65
N SER A 111 -21.41 14.75 9.90
CA SER A 111 -20.68 15.73 10.73
C SER A 111 -19.17 15.44 10.84
N GLN A 112 -18.71 14.30 10.31
CA GLN A 112 -17.29 13.95 10.35
C GLN A 112 -16.46 14.97 9.58
N ARG A 113 -15.40 15.45 10.24
CA ARG A 113 -14.46 16.43 9.69
C ARG A 113 -13.27 15.71 9.10
N LEU A 114 -12.76 16.26 7.99
CA LEU A 114 -11.49 15.86 7.42
C LEU A 114 -10.35 16.10 8.43
N VAL A 115 -9.54 15.09 8.66
CA VAL A 115 -8.36 15.12 9.54
C VAL A 115 -7.16 14.57 8.79
N GLN A 116 -6.02 15.24 8.90
CA GLN A 116 -4.76 14.72 8.39
C GLN A 116 -4.22 13.66 9.36
N GLY A 117 -3.84 12.51 8.82
CA GLY A 117 -3.50 11.31 9.60
C GLY A 117 -4.42 10.15 9.28
N THR A 118 -3.99 8.97 9.71
CA THR A 118 -4.70 7.73 9.45
C THR A 118 -4.65 6.83 10.67
N HIS A 119 -5.64 5.96 10.76
CA HIS A 119 -5.65 4.82 11.65
C HIS A 119 -6.08 3.62 10.81
N VAL A 120 -5.17 2.69 10.56
CA VAL A 120 -5.42 1.57 9.65
C VAL A 120 -4.94 0.27 10.25
N GLN A 121 -5.75 -0.77 10.13
CA GLN A 121 -5.37 -2.15 10.40
C GLN A 121 -5.12 -2.83 9.06
N THR A 122 -3.97 -3.46 8.91
CA THR A 122 -3.59 -4.19 7.71
C THR A 122 -3.41 -5.67 8.03
N TRP A 123 -3.61 -6.50 7.01
CA TRP A 123 -3.20 -7.89 6.94
C TRP A 123 -2.50 -8.06 5.60
N SER A 124 -1.18 -8.14 5.58
CA SER A 124 -0.40 -8.25 4.34
C SER A 124 0.27 -9.62 4.24
N MET A 125 0.28 -10.18 3.04
CA MET A 125 1.00 -11.40 2.73
C MET A 125 2.48 -11.06 2.50
N SER A 126 3.36 -11.63 3.32
CA SER A 126 4.80 -11.60 3.08
C SER A 126 5.20 -12.78 2.21
N LEU A 127 5.87 -12.47 1.11
CA LEU A 127 6.29 -13.42 0.09
C LEU A 127 7.81 -13.58 0.14
N THR A 128 8.29 -14.81 -0.01
CA THR A 128 9.71 -15.09 -0.25
C THR A 128 9.81 -15.84 -1.59
N SER A 129 10.77 -15.50 -2.44
CA SER A 129 11.05 -16.24 -3.69
C SER A 129 12.39 -16.96 -3.64
N GLY A 130 12.56 -17.93 -4.54
CA GLY A 130 13.81 -18.67 -4.76
C GLY A 130 13.85 -20.06 -4.13
N PRO A 131 14.99 -20.79 -4.29
CA PRO A 131 15.16 -22.12 -3.71
C PRO A 131 14.98 -22.11 -2.19
N GLY A 132 14.05 -22.91 -1.67
CA GLY A 132 13.71 -22.90 -0.24
C GLY A 132 12.78 -21.76 0.20
N ALA A 133 12.07 -21.14 -0.76
CA ALA A 133 11.02 -20.17 -0.47
C ALA A 133 10.08 -20.70 0.62
N ARG A 134 9.90 -19.88 1.65
CA ARG A 134 8.99 -20.18 2.75
C ARG A 134 7.55 -20.02 2.29
N PRO A 135 6.60 -20.78 2.85
CA PRO A 135 5.18 -20.54 2.61
C PRO A 135 4.81 -19.08 2.90
N PRO A 136 3.88 -18.50 2.14
CA PRO A 136 3.39 -17.16 2.40
C PRO A 136 2.80 -17.08 3.82
N ILE A 137 3.10 -16.00 4.51
CA ILE A 137 2.59 -15.72 5.85
C ILE A 137 1.85 -14.40 5.84
N THR A 138 0.82 -14.29 6.66
CA THR A 138 0.10 -13.02 6.82
C THR A 138 0.56 -12.29 8.07
N LEU A 139 0.81 -11.01 7.88
CA LEU A 139 1.33 -10.09 8.88
C LEU A 139 0.26 -9.06 9.21
N PRO A 140 -0.42 -9.22 10.35
CA PRO A 140 -1.39 -8.25 10.80
C PRO A 140 -0.68 -7.12 11.56
N ALA A 141 -0.93 -5.88 11.15
CA ALA A 141 -0.33 -4.70 11.75
C ALA A 141 -1.31 -3.54 11.85
N GLU A 142 -1.24 -2.80 12.94
CA GLU A 142 -1.95 -1.55 13.13
C GLU A 142 -0.98 -0.38 12.94
N ARG A 143 -1.37 0.59 12.11
CA ARG A 143 -0.62 1.83 11.89
C ARG A 143 -1.48 3.03 12.26
N VAL A 144 -0.90 3.92 13.07
CA VAL A 144 -1.52 5.17 13.48
C VAL A 144 -0.58 6.32 13.16
N VAL A 145 -1.06 7.26 12.35
CA VAL A 145 -0.36 8.51 12.03
C VAL A 145 -1.17 9.67 12.58
N ARG A 146 -0.55 10.48 13.43
CA ARG A 146 -1.17 11.68 14.01
C ARG A 146 -0.38 12.91 13.64
N TRP A 147 -1.02 13.82 12.94
CA TRP A 147 -0.46 15.12 12.57
C TRP A 147 -0.76 16.18 13.61
N LYS A 148 0.18 17.11 13.76
CA LYS A 148 0.01 18.32 14.56
C LYS A 148 -0.15 19.54 13.65
N ALA A 149 -0.69 20.61 14.22
CA ALA A 149 -0.90 21.86 13.49
C ALA A 149 0.41 22.52 13.02
N ASP A 150 1.54 22.20 13.65
CA ASP A 150 2.87 22.69 13.25
C ASP A 150 3.47 21.91 12.07
N GLY A 151 2.76 20.92 11.51
CA GLY A 151 3.24 20.08 10.41
C GLY A 151 4.09 18.89 10.84
N SER A 152 4.41 18.74 12.13
CA SER A 152 5.04 17.53 12.65
C SER A 152 4.04 16.39 12.76
N HIS A 153 4.51 15.14 12.71
CA HIS A 153 3.64 13.99 12.92
C HIS A 153 4.35 12.84 13.64
N THR A 154 3.55 12.00 14.30
CA THR A 154 4.01 10.74 14.88
C THR A 154 3.43 9.58 14.11
N GLU A 155 4.25 8.57 13.89
CA GLU A 155 3.86 7.30 13.29
C GLU A 155 4.15 6.17 14.28
N LEU A 156 3.14 5.35 14.54
CA LEU A 156 3.23 4.16 15.36
C LEU A 156 2.75 2.97 14.54
N VAL A 157 3.55 1.91 14.50
CA VAL A 157 3.20 0.63 13.88
C VAL A 157 3.35 -0.48 14.91
N VAL A 158 2.32 -1.31 15.03
CA VAL A 158 2.20 -2.35 16.05
C VAL A 158 1.78 -3.66 15.39
N ALA A 159 2.39 -4.77 15.78
CA ALA A 159 1.93 -6.11 15.40
C ALA A 159 0.71 -6.48 16.26
N THR A 160 -0.46 -6.56 15.65
CA THR A 160 -1.71 -6.92 16.34
C THR A 160 -2.72 -7.49 15.35
N ASP A 161 -3.52 -8.47 15.77
CA ASP A 161 -4.65 -9.00 15.01
C ASP A 161 -5.93 -8.91 15.86
N PRO A 162 -6.78 -7.90 15.62
CA PRO A 162 -8.03 -7.72 16.36
C PRO A 162 -8.99 -8.92 16.29
N ARG A 163 -8.81 -9.83 15.32
CA ARG A 163 -9.61 -11.07 15.21
C ARG A 163 -9.24 -12.11 16.26
N HIS A 164 -8.05 -11.99 16.85
CA HIS A 164 -7.49 -12.94 17.81
C HIS A 164 -6.83 -12.20 18.99
N PRO A 165 -7.61 -11.42 19.78
CA PRO A 165 -7.06 -10.55 20.80
C PRO A 165 -6.25 -11.33 21.85
N GLY A 166 -5.08 -10.80 22.20
CA GLY A 166 -4.15 -11.37 23.18
C GLY A 166 -3.38 -12.61 22.70
N ARG A 167 -3.53 -13.01 21.43
CA ARG A 167 -2.75 -14.12 20.84
C ARG A 167 -1.47 -13.58 20.21
N PRO A 168 -0.35 -14.31 20.31
CA PRO A 168 0.89 -13.94 19.61
C PRO A 168 0.67 -13.76 18.11
N VAL A 169 1.35 -12.78 17.53
CA VAL A 169 1.24 -12.36 16.14
C VAL A 169 2.54 -12.62 15.41
N VAL A 170 2.48 -13.02 14.13
CA VAL A 170 3.67 -13.19 13.28
C VAL A 170 4.13 -11.82 12.77
N THR A 171 5.45 -11.58 12.82
CA THR A 171 6.11 -10.42 12.23
C THR A 171 7.31 -10.86 11.39
N ASP A 172 7.67 -10.07 10.38
CA ASP A 172 8.87 -10.21 9.56
C ASP A 172 9.85 -9.04 9.72
N ALA A 173 9.74 -8.27 10.82
CA ALA A 173 10.67 -7.17 11.13
C ALA A 173 12.13 -7.63 11.26
N ASP A 174 12.34 -8.93 11.48
CA ASP A 174 13.64 -9.60 11.50
C ASP A 174 13.84 -10.47 10.24
N PRO A 175 15.09 -10.79 9.85
CA PRO A 175 15.38 -11.61 8.66
C PRO A 175 14.66 -12.96 8.61
N VAL A 176 14.25 -13.46 9.78
CA VAL A 176 13.46 -14.67 9.93
C VAL A 176 12.15 -14.31 10.63
N PRO A 177 10.99 -14.61 10.01
CA PRO A 177 9.70 -14.38 10.64
C PRO A 177 9.60 -15.09 11.99
N ARG A 178 9.09 -14.38 12.98
CA ARG A 178 8.89 -14.89 14.34
C ARG A 178 7.57 -14.43 14.90
N THR A 179 7.13 -15.06 15.98
CA THR A 179 5.97 -14.62 16.75
C THR A 179 6.40 -13.60 17.81
N VAL A 180 5.61 -12.55 17.96
CA VAL A 180 5.69 -11.54 19.02
C VAL A 180 4.40 -11.51 19.82
N GLU A 181 4.44 -10.92 21.01
CA GLU A 181 3.23 -10.64 21.78
C GLU A 181 2.30 -9.70 21.00
N ASP A 182 0.99 -9.85 21.21
CA ASP A 182 0.00 -8.92 20.69
C ASP A 182 0.27 -7.50 21.22
N GLY A 183 0.23 -6.50 20.35
CA GLY A 183 0.55 -5.12 20.71
C GLY A 183 2.05 -4.80 20.67
N HIS A 184 2.90 -5.69 20.15
CA HIS A 184 4.33 -5.44 20.03
C HIS A 184 4.63 -4.28 19.06
N VAL A 185 5.37 -3.27 19.53
CA VAL A 185 5.72 -2.09 18.73
C VAL A 185 6.77 -2.46 17.67
N LEU A 186 6.38 -2.41 16.40
CA LEU A 186 7.27 -2.64 15.26
C LEU A 186 8.06 -1.37 14.91
N SER A 187 7.41 -0.20 14.99
CA SER A 187 8.04 1.08 14.68
C SER A 187 7.37 2.20 15.48
N ARG A 188 8.16 3.15 15.96
CA ARG A 188 7.68 4.41 16.53
C ARG A 188 8.58 5.53 16.06
N ARG A 189 8.03 6.47 15.29
CA ARG A 189 8.78 7.59 14.71
C ARG A 189 8.08 8.91 14.97
N THR A 190 8.87 9.96 15.06
CA THR A 190 8.41 11.34 15.11
C THR A 190 9.13 12.10 14.00
N TYR A 191 8.37 12.74 13.13
CA TYR A 191 8.88 13.50 12.00
C TYR A 191 8.72 14.99 12.29
N PRO A 192 9.77 15.81 12.16
CA PRO A 192 9.68 17.24 12.37
C PRO A 192 8.92 17.92 11.20
N PRO A 193 8.45 19.17 11.39
CA PRO A 193 7.65 19.91 10.40
C PRO A 193 8.21 19.99 8.97
N SER A 194 9.53 19.98 8.83
CA SER A 194 10.24 20.18 7.56
C SER A 194 10.69 18.89 6.88
N TRP A 195 10.39 17.71 7.44
CA TRP A 195 10.83 16.43 6.87
C TRP A 195 9.75 15.76 6.01
N SER A 196 8.50 16.24 5.99
CA SER A 196 7.43 15.46 5.37
C SER A 196 7.38 15.58 3.85
N ASP A 197 8.22 14.81 3.17
CA ASP A 197 8.10 14.46 1.75
C ASP A 197 6.97 13.45 1.47
N ALA A 198 6.07 13.17 2.43
CA ALA A 198 4.97 12.23 2.27
C ALA A 198 3.78 12.89 1.53
N PRO A 199 3.56 12.62 0.23
CA PRO A 199 2.34 13.00 -0.45
C PRO A 199 1.14 12.14 0.02
N PRO A 200 -0.09 12.62 -0.20
CA PRO A 200 -0.39 13.95 -0.72
C PRO A 200 -0.42 15.02 0.40
N VAL A 201 0.37 16.08 0.20
CA VAL A 201 0.54 17.20 1.16
C VAL A 201 -0.65 18.16 1.11
N ALA A 202 -1.27 18.32 -0.06
CA ALA A 202 -2.42 19.19 -0.24
C ALA A 202 -3.68 18.57 0.40
N ARG A 203 -4.54 19.42 0.96
CA ARG A 203 -5.82 19.00 1.54
C ARG A 203 -6.74 18.43 0.46
N PRO A 204 -7.29 17.21 0.62
CA PRO A 204 -8.24 16.62 -0.31
C PRO A 204 -9.44 17.55 -0.58
N PRO A 205 -9.79 17.80 -1.85
CA PRO A 205 -10.99 18.56 -2.18
C PRO A 205 -12.26 17.73 -1.96
N HIS A 206 -13.39 18.40 -1.76
CA HIS A 206 -14.72 17.78 -1.55
C HIS A 206 -15.64 17.95 -2.76
N ASP A 207 -15.08 18.31 -3.91
CA ASP A 207 -15.75 18.30 -5.19
C ASP A 207 -15.24 17.08 -5.98
N ALA A 208 -16.12 16.33 -6.62
CA ALA A 208 -15.77 15.04 -7.22
C ALA A 208 -14.78 15.17 -8.38
N GLU A 209 -14.94 16.18 -9.24
CA GLU A 209 -14.03 16.42 -10.37
C GLU A 209 -12.65 16.83 -9.87
N ARG A 210 -12.59 17.76 -8.90
CA ARG A 210 -11.32 18.17 -8.29
C ARG A 210 -10.67 17.03 -7.50
N LEU A 211 -11.46 16.18 -6.84
CA LEU A 211 -10.95 15.01 -6.13
C LEU A 211 -10.38 13.98 -7.10
N ARG A 212 -11.01 13.79 -8.26
CA ARG A 212 -10.46 12.93 -9.31
C ARG A 212 -9.09 13.41 -9.77
N ALA A 213 -8.97 14.70 -10.09
CA ALA A 213 -7.70 15.30 -10.50
C ALA A 213 -6.63 15.23 -9.41
N TYR A 214 -7.03 15.39 -8.15
CA TYR A 214 -6.15 15.22 -7.00
C TYR A 214 -5.63 13.78 -6.87
N LEU A 215 -6.48 12.77 -7.08
CA LEU A 215 -6.08 11.35 -7.09
C LEU A 215 -5.14 11.04 -8.26
N ASP A 216 -5.34 11.66 -9.43
CA ASP A 216 -4.43 11.54 -10.58
C ASP A 216 -3.02 12.08 -10.28
N GLU A 217 -2.91 13.12 -9.45
CA GLU A 217 -1.61 13.67 -9.03
C GLU A 217 -0.84 12.75 -8.07
N ILE A 218 -1.55 12.03 -7.19
CA ILE A 218 -0.94 11.10 -6.22
C ILE A 218 -0.10 10.05 -6.96
N ASP A 219 -0.67 9.46 -8.01
CA ASP A 219 -0.04 8.33 -8.70
C ASP A 219 0.78 8.76 -9.94
N ARG A 220 0.66 10.04 -10.36
CA ARG A 220 1.38 10.65 -11.50
C ARG A 220 1.23 9.87 -12.82
N ILE A 221 0.07 9.28 -13.06
CA ILE A 221 -0.24 8.52 -14.29
C ILE A 221 -1.13 9.36 -15.21
N GLU A 222 -0.80 9.44 -16.51
CA GLU A 222 -1.51 10.27 -17.51
C GLU A 222 -2.99 9.88 -17.72
N ALA A 223 -3.39 8.65 -17.34
CA ALA A 223 -4.79 8.23 -17.26
C ALA A 223 -4.93 7.00 -16.34
N MET A 224 -5.43 7.20 -15.12
CA MET A 224 -5.65 6.08 -14.19
C MET A 224 -6.90 5.27 -14.57
N GLY A 225 -6.73 3.95 -14.66
CA GLY A 225 -7.84 2.99 -14.69
C GLY A 225 -8.39 2.74 -13.29
N THR A 226 -9.31 1.79 -13.17
CA THR A 226 -9.95 1.47 -11.88
C THR A 226 -8.97 0.84 -10.89
N SER A 227 -7.96 0.11 -11.35
CA SER A 227 -6.97 -0.47 -10.44
C SER A 227 -6.13 0.61 -9.79
N GLU A 228 -5.57 1.51 -10.61
CA GLU A 228 -4.79 2.65 -10.17
C GLU A 228 -5.62 3.57 -9.29
N LEU A 229 -6.91 3.78 -9.62
CA LEU A 229 -7.83 4.54 -8.77
C LEU A 229 -7.93 3.95 -7.36
N LEU A 230 -8.05 2.63 -7.22
CA LEU A 230 -8.12 1.98 -5.90
C LEU A 230 -6.80 2.12 -5.13
N ASP A 231 -5.65 2.11 -5.82
CA ASP A 231 -4.34 2.37 -5.21
C ASP A 231 -4.22 3.80 -4.70
N ALA A 232 -4.61 4.80 -5.51
CA ALA A 232 -4.61 6.19 -5.08
C ALA A 232 -5.61 6.47 -3.94
N VAL A 233 -6.74 5.76 -3.91
CA VAL A 233 -7.68 5.82 -2.79
C VAL A 233 -7.06 5.26 -1.53
N ALA A 234 -6.37 4.11 -1.60
CA ALA A 234 -5.65 3.56 -0.46
C ALA A 234 -4.56 4.53 0.03
N GLU A 235 -3.81 5.15 -0.88
CA GLU A 235 -2.78 6.13 -0.54
C GLU A 235 -3.36 7.41 0.08
N LEU A 236 -4.47 7.92 -0.44
CA LEU A 236 -5.23 9.01 0.17
C LEU A 236 -5.61 8.66 1.62
N LEU A 237 -6.19 7.48 1.85
CA LEU A 237 -6.66 7.05 3.17
C LEU A 237 -5.52 6.69 4.13
N ASN A 238 -4.34 6.36 3.61
CA ASN A 238 -3.11 6.17 4.42
C ASN A 238 -2.53 7.48 4.95
N ASN A 239 -3.03 8.62 4.46
CA ASN A 239 -2.56 9.96 4.82
C ASN A 239 -3.68 10.84 5.42
N TRP A 240 -4.94 10.56 5.11
CA TRP A 240 -6.09 11.35 5.52
C TRP A 240 -7.24 10.49 6.04
N THR A 241 -7.87 10.95 7.11
CA THR A 241 -9.17 10.47 7.58
C THR A 241 -10.23 11.39 7.00
N LEU A 242 -10.96 10.89 5.99
CA LEU A 242 -11.92 11.71 5.23
C LEU A 242 -13.10 12.17 6.07
N GLY A 243 -13.55 13.39 5.79
CA GLY A 243 -14.80 13.93 6.30
C GLY A 243 -15.99 13.53 5.43
N ALA A 244 -17.20 13.81 5.91
CA ALA A 244 -18.42 13.40 5.22
C ALA A 244 -18.56 13.98 3.79
N ARG A 245 -18.01 15.18 3.55
CA ARG A 245 -18.06 15.81 2.22
C ARG A 245 -17.06 15.18 1.27
N GLU A 246 -15.86 14.87 1.76
CA GLU A 246 -14.83 14.18 1.00
C GLU A 246 -15.22 12.73 0.70
N ASP A 247 -15.88 12.03 1.62
CA ASP A 247 -16.47 10.71 1.36
C ASP A 247 -17.53 10.78 0.27
N ALA A 248 -18.46 11.74 0.33
CA ALA A 248 -19.48 11.92 -0.69
C ALA A 248 -18.88 12.16 -2.08
N ALA A 249 -17.83 12.98 -2.14
CA ALA A 249 -17.08 13.23 -3.38
C ALA A 249 -16.38 11.94 -3.87
N LEU A 250 -15.76 11.19 -2.96
CA LEU A 250 -15.07 9.95 -3.31
C LEU A 250 -16.04 8.89 -3.84
N VAL A 251 -17.22 8.72 -3.24
CA VAL A 251 -18.23 7.77 -3.75
C VAL A 251 -18.67 8.14 -5.16
N ARG A 252 -18.81 9.43 -5.48
CA ARG A 252 -19.10 9.88 -6.86
C ARG A 252 -17.96 9.54 -7.83
N VAL A 253 -16.71 9.79 -7.44
CA VAL A 253 -15.54 9.41 -8.24
C VAL A 253 -15.53 7.89 -8.51
N LEU A 254 -15.83 7.09 -7.49
CA LEU A 254 -15.91 5.64 -7.62
C LEU A 254 -17.09 5.18 -8.47
N ALA A 255 -18.22 5.91 -8.48
CA ALA A 255 -19.37 5.58 -9.31
C ALA A 255 -19.06 5.63 -10.81
N ASP A 256 -18.12 6.49 -11.21
CA ASP A 256 -17.64 6.61 -12.59
C ASP A 256 -16.54 5.57 -12.94
N ALA A 257 -16.08 4.80 -11.95
CA ALA A 257 -15.02 3.81 -12.14
C ALA A 257 -15.49 2.62 -12.99
N LYS A 258 -14.83 2.41 -14.13
CA LYS A 258 -15.22 1.36 -15.07
C LYS A 258 -14.94 -0.03 -14.51
N GLY A 259 -15.96 -0.88 -14.51
CA GLY A 259 -15.82 -2.29 -14.11
C GLY A 259 -15.83 -2.55 -12.61
N LEU A 260 -15.97 -1.54 -11.75
CA LEU A 260 -16.20 -1.71 -10.32
C LEU A 260 -17.68 -2.07 -10.09
N ARG A 261 -17.98 -3.35 -9.87
CA ARG A 261 -19.35 -3.88 -9.85
C ARG A 261 -19.88 -4.04 -8.43
N PRO A 262 -21.13 -3.66 -8.12
CA PRO A 262 -21.73 -3.92 -6.81
C PRO A 262 -21.89 -5.44 -6.60
N ALA A 263 -21.48 -5.95 -5.44
CA ALA A 263 -21.49 -7.38 -5.14
C ALA A 263 -22.54 -7.78 -4.09
N GLY A 264 -22.74 -6.98 -3.04
CA GLY A 264 -23.69 -7.30 -1.96
C GLY A 264 -23.21 -6.81 -0.60
N ALA A 265 -23.93 -7.15 0.47
CA ALA A 265 -23.51 -6.86 1.84
C ALA A 265 -22.32 -7.75 2.24
N VAL A 266 -21.46 -7.26 3.11
CA VAL A 266 -20.30 -7.98 3.65
C VAL A 266 -20.03 -7.54 5.08
N THR A 267 -19.57 -8.46 5.92
CA THR A 267 -18.98 -8.12 7.22
C THR A 267 -17.47 -8.08 7.06
N ASP A 268 -16.86 -6.94 7.36
CA ASP A 268 -15.43 -6.71 7.19
C ASP A 268 -14.56 -7.41 8.26
N ARG A 269 -13.23 -7.34 8.15
CA ARG A 269 -12.33 -8.03 9.11
C ARG A 269 -12.36 -7.46 10.53
N LEU A 270 -12.88 -6.24 10.70
CA LEU A 270 -13.11 -5.60 12.00
C LEU A 270 -14.55 -5.82 12.51
N GLY A 271 -15.36 -6.63 11.82
CA GLY A 271 -16.74 -6.93 12.21
C GLY A 271 -17.76 -5.85 11.82
N ARG A 272 -17.38 -4.90 10.96
CA ARG A 272 -18.25 -3.80 10.52
C ARG A 272 -19.09 -4.23 9.32
N GLN A 273 -20.35 -3.82 9.31
CA GLN A 273 -21.26 -4.04 8.19
C GLN A 273 -20.95 -3.09 7.04
N GLY A 274 -20.80 -3.63 5.83
CA GLY A 274 -20.43 -2.89 4.65
C GLY A 274 -21.14 -3.36 3.38
N GLN A 275 -21.03 -2.55 2.32
CA GLN A 275 -21.44 -2.87 0.97
C GLN A 275 -20.19 -3.11 0.12
N ALA A 276 -20.08 -4.30 -0.48
CA ALA A 276 -18.96 -4.71 -1.31
C ALA A 276 -19.14 -4.31 -2.76
N TYR A 277 -18.02 -3.90 -3.37
CA TYR A 277 -17.84 -3.61 -4.78
C TYR A 277 -16.59 -4.33 -5.27
N VAL A 278 -16.66 -5.00 -6.42
CA VAL A 278 -15.62 -5.90 -6.91
C VAL A 278 -15.12 -5.44 -8.26
N TYR A 279 -13.80 -5.38 -8.40
CA TYR A 279 -13.09 -5.14 -9.65
C TYR A 279 -12.20 -6.35 -9.97
N GLU A 280 -12.32 -6.86 -11.19
CA GLU A 280 -11.50 -7.96 -11.70
C GLU A 280 -10.28 -7.39 -12.42
N ASP A 281 -9.14 -7.37 -11.73
CA ASP A 281 -7.87 -6.94 -12.30
C ASP A 281 -7.18 -8.09 -13.03
N THR A 282 -7.65 -8.33 -14.25
CA THR A 282 -7.10 -9.37 -15.11
C THR A 282 -5.63 -9.15 -15.49
N ALA A 283 -5.16 -7.89 -15.49
CA ALA A 283 -3.77 -7.55 -15.81
C ALA A 283 -2.82 -8.02 -14.70
N HIS A 284 -3.23 -7.88 -13.44
CA HIS A 284 -2.45 -8.30 -12.28
C HIS A 284 -2.84 -9.68 -11.74
N SER A 285 -3.83 -10.35 -12.35
CA SER A 285 -4.40 -11.62 -11.85
C SER A 285 -4.84 -11.51 -10.39
N ALA A 286 -5.53 -10.40 -10.10
CA ALA A 286 -6.06 -10.08 -8.78
C ALA A 286 -7.55 -9.71 -8.87
N ARG A 287 -8.27 -9.94 -7.79
CA ARG A 287 -9.64 -9.47 -7.57
C ARG A 287 -9.59 -8.49 -6.41
N ARG A 288 -10.01 -7.25 -6.66
CA ARG A 288 -10.01 -6.17 -5.66
C ARG A 288 -11.43 -5.97 -5.16
N MET A 289 -11.64 -6.05 -3.85
CA MET A 289 -12.94 -5.80 -3.21
C MET A 289 -12.86 -4.54 -2.36
N LEU A 290 -13.59 -3.51 -2.77
CA LEU A 290 -13.81 -2.30 -2.00
C LEU A 290 -15.05 -2.49 -1.10
N VAL A 291 -14.93 -2.13 0.17
CA VAL A 291 -16.02 -2.17 1.15
C VAL A 291 -16.34 -0.75 1.60
N LEU A 292 -17.58 -0.31 1.38
CA LEU A 292 -18.08 1.00 1.80
C LEU A 292 -19.11 0.86 2.92
N ASP A 293 -19.14 1.83 3.84
CA ASP A 293 -20.23 1.97 4.78
C ASP A 293 -21.50 2.41 4.04
N PRO A 294 -22.60 1.63 4.11
CA PRO A 294 -23.79 1.89 3.30
C PRO A 294 -24.57 3.14 3.73
N ARG A 295 -24.22 3.77 4.87
CA ARG A 295 -24.90 4.96 5.41
C ARG A 295 -24.13 6.24 5.13
N SER A 296 -22.82 6.20 5.33
CA SER A 296 -21.93 7.36 5.27
C SER A 296 -21.09 7.41 4.00
N GLY A 297 -20.98 6.32 3.24
CA GLY A 297 -20.11 6.24 2.06
C GLY A 297 -18.63 6.11 2.40
N ALA A 298 -18.29 6.03 3.69
CA ALA A 298 -16.93 5.85 4.16
C ALA A 298 -16.32 4.58 3.58
N VAL A 299 -15.08 4.67 3.08
CA VAL A 299 -14.30 3.46 2.76
C VAL A 299 -13.95 2.75 4.06
N LEU A 300 -14.48 1.55 4.24
CA LEU A 300 -14.17 0.69 5.38
C LEU A 300 -12.90 -0.12 5.12
N GLY A 301 -12.75 -0.66 3.92
CA GLY A 301 -11.56 -1.42 3.56
C GLY A 301 -11.44 -1.81 2.09
N ILE A 302 -10.24 -2.28 1.73
CA ILE A 302 -9.92 -2.84 0.41
C ILE A 302 -9.25 -4.21 0.62
N GLU A 303 -9.74 -5.24 -0.07
CA GLU A 303 -9.13 -6.58 -0.11
C GLU A 303 -8.58 -6.89 -1.51
N ASP A 304 -7.33 -7.33 -1.59
CA ASP A 304 -6.76 -7.89 -2.81
C ASP A 304 -6.62 -9.41 -2.67
N THR A 305 -7.26 -10.15 -3.59
CA THR A 305 -7.24 -11.62 -3.63
C THR A 305 -6.61 -12.10 -4.93
N VAL A 306 -5.73 -13.10 -4.86
CA VAL A 306 -5.14 -13.70 -6.06
C VAL A 306 -6.18 -14.52 -6.83
N THR A 307 -6.23 -14.39 -8.15
CA THR A 307 -7.17 -15.15 -9.00
C THR A 307 -6.54 -16.33 -9.73
N LYS A 308 -5.21 -16.49 -9.65
CA LYS A 308 -4.46 -17.59 -10.28
C LYS A 308 -3.35 -18.11 -9.36
N ASP A 309 -3.12 -19.41 -9.38
CA ASP A 309 -2.01 -20.01 -8.67
C ASP A 309 -0.67 -19.42 -9.15
N ASP A 310 0.24 -19.17 -8.20
CA ASP A 310 1.62 -18.80 -8.47
C ASP A 310 2.56 -19.72 -7.68
N PRO A 311 3.00 -20.84 -8.29
CA PRO A 311 3.86 -21.82 -7.63
C PRO A 311 5.23 -21.28 -7.20
N GLU A 312 5.72 -20.21 -7.82
CA GLU A 312 7.01 -19.59 -7.46
C GLU A 312 6.97 -19.04 -6.03
N TYR A 313 5.81 -18.54 -5.62
CA TYR A 313 5.59 -17.92 -4.31
C TYR A 313 4.72 -18.79 -3.38
N GLY A 314 4.29 -19.97 -3.85
CA GLY A 314 3.42 -20.86 -3.09
C GLY A 314 2.01 -20.31 -2.86
N VAL A 315 1.56 -19.36 -3.68
CA VAL A 315 0.26 -18.69 -3.57
C VAL A 315 -0.77 -19.42 -4.42
N LYS A 316 -1.99 -19.53 -3.91
CA LYS A 316 -3.12 -20.18 -4.59
C LYS A 316 -4.20 -19.17 -4.95
N ALA A 317 -4.96 -19.48 -6.00
CA ALA A 317 -6.17 -18.74 -6.31
C ALA A 317 -7.12 -18.74 -5.09
N GLY A 318 -7.58 -17.55 -4.71
CA GLY A 318 -8.39 -17.32 -3.53
C GLY A 318 -7.60 -16.88 -2.29
N ASP A 319 -6.26 -16.92 -2.30
CA ASP A 319 -5.46 -16.40 -1.20
C ASP A 319 -5.54 -14.86 -1.16
N VAL A 320 -5.74 -14.31 0.05
CA VAL A 320 -5.74 -12.86 0.27
C VAL A 320 -4.31 -12.35 0.36
N MET A 321 -3.94 -11.46 -0.56
CA MET A 321 -2.64 -10.79 -0.57
C MET A 321 -2.58 -9.66 0.43
N SER A 322 -3.64 -8.86 0.50
CA SER A 322 -3.70 -7.70 1.38
C SER A 322 -5.13 -7.43 1.79
N TYR A 323 -5.29 -6.92 3.00
CA TYR A 323 -6.49 -6.23 3.42
C TYR A 323 -6.10 -5.00 4.22
N SER A 324 -6.67 -3.85 3.87
CA SER A 324 -6.56 -2.61 4.64
C SER A 324 -7.93 -2.24 5.19
N ALA A 325 -8.00 -1.92 6.48
CA ALA A 325 -9.21 -1.51 7.18
C ALA A 325 -8.98 -0.15 7.85
N TRP A 326 -9.57 0.91 7.31
CA TRP A 326 -9.41 2.25 7.86
C TRP A 326 -10.41 2.49 8.98
N MET A 327 -9.90 2.95 10.12
CA MET A 327 -10.65 3.30 11.32
C MET A 327 -10.77 4.82 11.42
N ARG A 328 -11.77 5.29 12.16
CA ARG A 328 -12.14 6.70 12.27
C ARG A 328 -12.45 7.07 13.70
#